data_AF-A0A968BS79-F1
#
_entry.id   AF-A0A968BS79-F1
#
_cell.length_a   1.000
_cell.length_b   1.000
_cell.length_c   1.000
_cell.angle_alpha   90.00
_cell.angle_beta   90.00
_cell.angle_gamma   90.00
#
_symmetry.space_group_name_H-M   'P 1'
#
loop_
_entity.id
_entity.type
_entity.pdbx_description
1 polymer ?
#
loop_
_entity_poly.entity_id
_entity_poly.type
_entity_poly.pdbx_seq_one_letter_code
_entity_poly.pdbx_strand_id
1 'polypeptide(L)'
;LSILDAGRIGIAAQAVGIAEAAYEAARDYAKEREQFGKPIASFQAIQWMLADMKTRIEAARLLTYQAALAKDEAKKTGGRYSLEAAMAKLNASEAAMWVATKAVQIFGGNGYSKEYPVER
;
A
#
# COMPACT_ATOMS: atom_id res chain seq x y z
N LEU A 1 -10.48 -19.14 17.14
CA LEU A 1 -9.91 -18.76 15.83
C LEU A 1 -10.63 -17.60 15.12
N SER A 2 -11.95 -17.39 15.27
CA SER A 2 -12.69 -16.34 14.55
C SER A 2 -12.24 -14.89 14.84
N ILE A 3 -11.70 -14.61 16.02
CA ILE A 3 -11.18 -13.27 16.40
C ILE A 3 -9.97 -12.89 15.52
N LEU A 4 -9.14 -13.87 15.14
CA LEU A 4 -7.94 -13.63 14.34
C LEU A 4 -8.29 -13.18 12.91
N ASP A 5 -9.36 -13.74 12.33
CA ASP A 5 -9.75 -13.45 10.95
C ASP A 5 -10.30 -12.03 10.80
N ALA A 6 -11.10 -11.55 11.76
CA ALA A 6 -11.51 -10.15 11.79
C ALA A 6 -10.31 -9.20 11.97
N GLY A 7 -9.34 -9.56 12.82
CA GLY A 7 -8.12 -8.78 13.04
C GLY A 7 -7.25 -8.68 11.78
N ARG A 8 -7.13 -9.76 11.00
CA ARG A 8 -6.40 -9.78 9.72
C ARG A 8 -6.95 -8.76 8.72
N ILE A 9 -8.27 -8.65 8.60
CA ILE A 9 -8.90 -7.64 7.72
C ILE A 9 -8.58 -6.22 8.21
N GLY A 10 -8.61 -5.99 9.53
CA GLY A 10 -8.23 -4.71 10.12
C GLY A 10 -6.77 -4.32 9.83
N ILE A 11 -5.84 -5.26 9.96
CA ILE A 11 -4.42 -5.05 9.62
C ILE A 11 -4.26 -4.79 8.11
N ALA A 12 -4.97 -5.53 7.26
CA ALA A 12 -4.94 -5.32 5.82
C ALA A 12 -5.39 -3.90 5.44
N ALA A 13 -6.49 -3.43 6.04
CA ALA A 13 -6.99 -2.06 5.83
C ALA A 13 -5.97 -0.98 6.27
N GLN A 14 -5.31 -1.17 7.42
CA GLN A 14 -4.25 -0.27 7.87
C GLN A 14 -3.05 -0.26 6.90
N ALA A 15 -2.62 -1.43 6.45
CA ALA A 15 -1.52 -1.56 5.50
C ALA A 15 -1.83 -0.86 4.16
N VAL A 16 -3.06 -0.99 3.65
CA VAL A 16 -3.51 -0.24 2.46
C VAL A 16 -3.42 1.28 2.69
N GLY A 17 -3.84 1.76 3.86
CA GLY A 17 -3.73 3.19 4.21
C GLY A 17 -2.28 3.69 4.27
N ILE A 18 -1.38 2.93 4.88
CA ILE A 18 0.06 3.23 4.93
C ILE A 18 0.64 3.29 3.50
N ALA A 19 0.31 2.30 2.67
CA ALA A 19 0.77 2.25 1.29
C ALA A 19 0.28 3.45 0.47
N GLU A 20 -0.99 3.83 0.60
CA GLU A 20 -1.55 5.00 -0.09
C GLU A 20 -0.84 6.29 0.34
N ALA A 21 -0.62 6.49 1.64
CA ALA A 21 0.07 7.68 2.15
C ALA A 21 1.52 7.78 1.63
N ALA A 22 2.26 6.67 1.64
CA ALA A 22 3.60 6.62 1.07
C ALA A 22 3.61 6.90 -0.44
N TYR A 23 2.64 6.38 -1.18
CA TYR A 23 2.48 6.65 -2.61
C TYR A 23 2.17 8.13 -2.90
N GLU A 24 1.24 8.74 -2.16
CA GLU A 24 0.89 10.15 -2.34
C GLU A 24 2.09 11.06 -2.07
N ALA A 25 2.81 10.84 -0.97
CA ALA A 25 4.03 11.57 -0.66
C ALA A 25 5.09 11.44 -1.78
N ALA A 26 5.31 10.22 -2.29
CA ALA A 26 6.25 9.98 -3.38
C ALA A 26 5.82 10.60 -4.71
N ARG A 27 4.54 10.51 -5.06
CA ARG A 27 3.95 11.10 -6.27
C ARG A 27 4.12 12.62 -6.27
N ASP A 28 3.85 13.26 -5.14
CA ASP A 28 3.87 14.72 -5.03
C ASP A 28 5.32 15.22 -5.01
N TYR A 29 6.20 14.57 -4.24
CA TYR A 29 7.64 14.85 -4.29
C TYR A 29 8.23 14.68 -5.68
N ALA A 30 7.81 13.65 -6.44
CA ALA A 30 8.30 13.43 -7.79
C ALA A 30 7.95 14.57 -8.76
N LYS A 31 6.86 15.31 -8.51
CA LYS A 31 6.47 16.48 -9.32
C LYS A 31 7.24 17.74 -8.91
N GLU A 32 7.62 17.86 -7.65
CA GLU A 32 8.32 19.03 -7.11
C GLU A 32 9.85 18.94 -7.27
N ARG A 33 10.40 17.73 -7.14
CA ARG A 33 11.85 17.53 -7.19
C ARG A 33 12.35 17.61 -8.63
N GLU A 34 13.25 18.56 -8.88
CA GLU A 34 13.95 18.68 -10.17
C GLU A 34 15.36 18.09 -10.13
N GLN A 35 15.68 17.30 -11.15
CA GLN A 35 17.04 16.83 -11.45
C GLN A 35 17.24 16.77 -12.96
N PHE A 36 18.47 17.04 -13.40
CA PHE A 36 18.80 17.12 -14.83
C PHE A 36 17.88 18.09 -15.60
N GLY A 37 17.53 19.21 -14.97
CA GLY A 37 16.78 20.31 -15.59
C GLY A 37 15.27 20.10 -15.75
N LYS A 38 14.68 19.09 -15.09
CA LYS A 38 13.23 18.85 -15.12
C LYS A 38 12.73 18.08 -13.89
N PRO A 39 11.40 18.07 -13.61
CA PRO A 39 10.82 17.24 -12.56
C PRO A 39 11.12 15.75 -12.74
N ILE A 40 11.43 15.05 -11.64
CA ILE A 40 11.79 13.63 -11.71
C ILE A 40 10.62 12.74 -12.16
N ALA A 41 9.37 13.19 -12.00
CA ALA A 41 8.17 12.54 -12.53
C ALA A 41 8.17 12.40 -14.06
N SER A 42 9.03 13.14 -14.78
CA SER A 42 9.19 13.02 -16.23
C SER A 42 10.09 11.87 -16.66
N PHE A 43 10.82 11.23 -15.74
CA PHE A 43 11.65 10.07 -16.05
C PHE A 43 10.82 8.78 -16.01
N GLN A 44 10.93 7.96 -17.06
CA GLN A 44 10.16 6.71 -17.20
C GLN A 44 10.34 5.77 -16.01
N ALA A 45 11.56 5.66 -15.46
CA ALA A 45 11.81 4.82 -14.29
C ALA A 45 10.95 5.23 -13.07
N ILE A 46 10.75 6.53 -12.85
CA ILE A 46 9.89 7.04 -11.78
C ILE A 46 8.42 6.78 -12.09
N GLN A 47 8.00 6.97 -13.35
CA GLN A 47 6.63 6.68 -13.79
C GLN A 47 6.27 5.21 -13.61
N TRP A 48 7.17 4.28 -13.97
CA TRP A 48 6.97 2.86 -13.75
C TRP A 48 6.86 2.51 -12.27
N MET A 49 7.73 3.08 -11.42
CA MET A 49 7.62 2.87 -9.97
C MET A 49 6.28 3.35 -9.43
N LEU A 50 5.83 4.55 -9.79
CA LEU A 50 4.54 5.09 -9.35
C LEU A 50 3.35 4.26 -9.87
N ALA A 51 3.42 3.78 -11.11
CA ALA A 51 2.39 2.91 -11.69
C ALA A 51 2.31 1.57 -10.96
N ASP A 52 3.46 0.93 -10.69
CA ASP A 52 3.54 -0.32 -9.95
C ASP A 52 3.05 -0.16 -8.50
N MET A 53 3.42 0.95 -7.84
CA MET A 53 2.96 1.28 -6.49
C MET A 53 1.43 1.35 -6.46
N LYS A 54 0.82 2.14 -7.35
CA LYS A 54 -0.64 2.30 -7.37
C LYS A 54 -1.35 0.99 -7.71
N THR A 55 -0.83 0.22 -8.65
CA THR A 55 -1.39 -1.09 -9.02
C THR A 55 -1.41 -2.05 -7.84
N ARG A 56 -0.32 -2.13 -7.08
CA ARG A 56 -0.24 -2.98 -5.87
C ARG A 56 -1.21 -2.52 -4.78
N ILE A 57 -1.35 -1.21 -4.58
CA ILE A 57 -2.28 -0.65 -3.60
C ILE A 57 -3.72 -1.02 -3.98
N GLU A 58 -4.11 -0.87 -5.24
CA GLU A 58 -5.47 -1.22 -5.68
C GLU A 58 -5.73 -2.73 -5.57
N ALA A 59 -4.75 -3.58 -5.90
CA ALA A 59 -4.88 -5.02 -5.69
C ALA A 59 -5.08 -5.39 -4.20
N ALA A 60 -4.28 -4.79 -3.30
CA ALA A 60 -4.42 -4.99 -1.86
C ALA A 60 -5.75 -4.48 -1.32
N ARG A 61 -6.23 -3.33 -1.81
CA ARG A 61 -7.53 -2.75 -1.47
C ARG A 61 -8.67 -3.67 -1.88
N LEU A 62 -8.63 -4.21 -3.09
CA LEU A 62 -9.65 -5.15 -3.59
C LEU A 62 -9.69 -6.44 -2.78
N LEU A 63 -8.54 -7.05 -2.47
CA LEU A 63 -8.49 -8.24 -1.61
C LEU A 63 -9.01 -7.95 -0.20
N THR A 64 -8.72 -6.77 0.34
CA THR A 64 -9.23 -6.35 1.65
C THR A 64 -10.75 -6.22 1.64
N TYR A 65 -11.33 -5.63 0.60
CA TYR A 65 -12.79 -5.55 0.45
C TYR A 65 -13.43 -6.91 0.22
N GLN A 66 -12.82 -7.79 -0.57
CA GLN A 66 -13.30 -9.17 -0.75
C GLN A 66 -13.36 -9.91 0.60
N ALA A 67 -12.34 -9.78 1.44
CA ALA A 67 -12.35 -10.38 2.78
C ALA A 67 -13.41 -9.78 3.70
N ALA A 68 -13.67 -8.47 3.61
CA ALA A 68 -14.75 -7.82 4.35
C ALA A 68 -16.14 -8.32 3.92
N LEU A 69 -16.36 -8.45 2.60
CA LEU A 69 -17.60 -9.01 2.05
C LEU A 69 -17.80 -10.47 2.47
N ALA A 70 -16.74 -11.29 2.41
CA ALA A 70 -16.79 -12.68 2.86
C ALA A 70 -17.12 -12.79 4.36
N LYS A 71 -16.59 -11.88 5.19
CA LYS A 71 -16.95 -11.80 6.61
C LYS A 71 -18.44 -11.49 6.80
N ASP A 72 -19.00 -10.55 6.04
CA ASP A 72 -20.41 -10.19 6.16
C ASP A 72 -21.33 -11.31 5.67
N GLU A 73 -20.93 -12.06 4.64
CA GLU A 73 -21.66 -13.25 4.19
C GLU A 73 -21.58 -14.39 5.22
N ALA A 74 -20.41 -14.62 5.81
CA ALA A 74 -20.21 -15.61 6.86
C ALA A 74 -21.10 -15.35 8.10
N LYS A 75 -21.39 -14.08 8.44
CA LYS A 75 -22.34 -13.74 9.52
C LYS A 75 -23.76 -14.22 9.24
N LYS A 76 -24.17 -14.27 7.97
CA LYS A 76 -25.53 -14.68 7.55
C LYS A 76 -25.64 -16.19 7.44
N THR A 77 -24.62 -16.83 6.88
CA THR A 77 -24.65 -18.26 6.50
C THR A 77 -24.04 -19.18 7.56
N GLY A 78 -23.30 -18.64 8.54
CA GLY A 78 -22.47 -19.43 9.44
C GLY A 78 -21.19 -19.98 8.79
N GLY A 79 -20.86 -19.50 7.58
CA GLY A 79 -19.65 -19.89 6.85
C GLY A 79 -18.34 -19.39 7.48
N ARG A 80 -17.23 -19.66 6.81
CA ARG A 80 -15.88 -19.20 7.20
C ARG A 80 -15.30 -18.26 6.14
N TYR A 81 -14.46 -17.33 6.57
CA TYR A 81 -13.79 -16.35 5.71
C TYR A 81 -12.27 -16.28 5.98
N SER A 82 -11.72 -17.34 6.56
CA SER A 82 -10.33 -17.38 7.04
C SER A 82 -9.31 -17.31 5.90
N LEU A 83 -9.65 -17.84 4.72
CA LEU A 83 -8.78 -17.83 3.55
C LEU A 83 -8.66 -16.40 3.00
N GLU A 84 -9.78 -15.74 2.78
CA GLU A 84 -9.88 -14.37 2.26
C GLU A 84 -9.18 -13.40 3.22
N ALA A 85 -9.42 -13.54 4.53
CA ALA A 85 -8.75 -12.73 5.55
C ALA A 85 -7.22 -12.92 5.53
N ALA A 86 -6.74 -14.16 5.37
CA ALA A 86 -5.31 -14.44 5.30
C ALA A 86 -4.67 -13.86 4.03
N MET A 87 -5.32 -14.01 2.87
CA MET A 87 -4.87 -13.45 1.60
C MET A 87 -4.80 -11.93 1.64
N ALA A 88 -5.85 -11.28 2.15
CA ALA A 88 -5.90 -9.82 2.30
C ALA A 88 -4.75 -9.32 3.17
N LYS A 89 -4.55 -9.91 4.36
CA LYS A 89 -3.47 -9.49 5.26
C LYS A 89 -2.10 -9.67 4.63
N LEU A 90 -1.83 -10.83 4.03
CA LEU A 90 -0.53 -11.14 3.43
C LEU A 90 -0.21 -10.10 2.35
N ASN A 91 -1.08 -10.00 1.35
CA ASN A 91 -0.86 -9.14 0.19
C ASN A 91 -0.77 -7.66 0.59
N ALA A 92 -1.67 -7.17 1.44
CA ALA A 92 -1.65 -5.77 1.86
C ALA A 92 -0.38 -5.41 2.63
N SER A 93 0.09 -6.29 3.53
CA SER A 93 1.31 -6.03 4.29
C SER A 93 2.57 -6.01 3.41
N GLU A 94 2.67 -6.92 2.42
CA GLU A 94 3.79 -6.93 1.47
C GLU A 94 3.73 -5.75 0.50
N ALA A 95 2.52 -5.38 0.03
CA ALA A 95 2.31 -4.20 -0.79
C ALA A 95 2.75 -2.94 -0.05
N ALA A 96 2.35 -2.77 1.22
CA ALA A 96 2.75 -1.62 2.03
C ALA A 96 4.27 -1.52 2.18
N MET A 97 4.95 -2.60 2.53
CA MET A 97 6.42 -2.61 2.66
C MET A 97 7.11 -2.27 1.33
N TRP A 98 6.65 -2.89 0.24
CA TRP A 98 7.22 -2.64 -1.08
C TRP A 98 7.01 -1.18 -1.52
N VAL A 99 5.80 -0.65 -1.33
CA VAL A 99 5.45 0.74 -1.68
C VAL A 99 6.24 1.73 -0.85
N ALA A 100 6.34 1.55 0.47
CA ALA A 100 7.14 2.42 1.33
C ALA A 100 8.62 2.41 0.91
N THR A 101 9.18 1.24 0.58
CA THR A 101 10.56 1.13 0.08
C THR A 101 10.75 1.89 -1.25
N LYS A 102 9.78 1.84 -2.16
CA LYS A 102 9.84 2.63 -3.41
C LYS A 102 9.65 4.12 -3.18
N ALA A 103 8.83 4.51 -2.20
CA ALA A 103 8.70 5.91 -1.80
C ALA A 103 10.07 6.44 -1.34
N VAL A 104 10.76 5.74 -0.43
CA VAL A 104 12.14 6.11 -0.02
C VAL A 104 13.08 6.23 -1.22
N GLN A 105 13.02 5.29 -2.17
CA GLN A 105 13.84 5.34 -3.38
C GLN A 105 13.55 6.58 -4.26
N ILE A 106 12.29 6.98 -4.40
CA ILE A 106 11.88 8.18 -5.15
C ILE A 106 12.40 9.46 -4.46
N PHE A 107 12.40 9.49 -3.12
CA PHE A 107 13.00 10.59 -2.36
C PHE A 107 14.54 10.60 -2.43
N GLY A 108 15.17 9.47 -2.76
CA GLY A 108 16.63 9.33 -2.80
C GLY A 108 17.22 9.49 -1.40
N GLY A 109 18.32 10.24 -1.26
CA GLY A 109 18.93 10.51 0.06
C GLY A 109 17.97 11.17 1.05
N ASN A 110 17.02 11.99 0.57
CA ASN A 110 16.01 12.62 1.41
C ASN A 110 15.03 11.63 2.03
N GLY A 111 14.89 10.43 1.45
CA GLY A 111 14.01 9.37 1.98
C GLY A 111 14.50 8.77 3.29
N TYR A 112 15.75 9.05 3.68
CA TYR A 112 16.34 8.68 4.97
C TYR A 112 16.33 9.84 5.99
N SER A 113 15.82 11.02 5.62
CA SER A 113 15.71 12.16 6.52
C SER A 113 14.37 12.15 7.24
N LYS A 114 14.41 12.40 8.55
CA LYS A 114 13.22 12.55 9.42
C LYS A 114 12.37 13.78 9.09
N GLU A 115 12.88 14.67 8.24
CA GLU A 115 12.13 15.83 7.75
C GLU A 115 11.04 15.41 6.75
N TYR A 116 11.16 14.23 6.14
CA TYR A 116 10.20 13.73 5.17
C TYR A 116 9.38 12.57 5.75
N PRO A 117 8.07 12.52 5.46
CA PRO A 117 7.17 11.56 6.09
C PRO A 117 7.40 10.11 5.70
N VAL A 118 8.19 9.84 4.65
CA VAL A 118 8.41 8.49 4.09
C VAL A 118 9.42 7.65 4.88
N GLU A 119 10.19 8.24 5.79
CA GLU A 119 11.12 7.51 6.67
C GLU A 119 10.40 6.74 7.79
N ARG A 120 9.20 7.19 8.18
CA ARG A 120 8.41 6.67 9.31
C ARG A 120 7.34 5.68 8.87
#